data_AF-A0A5J4VMP2-F1
#
_entry.id   AF-A0A5J4VMP2-F1
#
_cell.length_a   1.000
_cell.length_b   1.000
_cell.length_c   1.000
_cell.angle_alpha   90.00
_cell.angle_beta   90.00
_cell.angle_gamma   90.00
#
_symmetry.space_group_name_H-M   'P 1'
#
loop_
_entity.id
_entity.type
_entity.pdbx_description
1 polymer ?
#
loop_
_entity_poly.entity_id
_entity_poly.type
_entity_poly.pdbx_seq_one_letter_code
_entity_poly.pdbx_strand_id
1 'polypeptide(L)'
;MSKNSIKPEPTELGLFVNFDTPKFTTKTPVATAVEQLEKGDEIGKFLQSELQPTLQDIERQLTPGQAVSGRTQTPMANVLEAMTGVQASEIDFWATNILDEQNGEARRREIQCPSLLPITSVPVPDEV
;
A
#
# COMPACT_ATOMS: atom_id res chain seq x y z
N MET A 1 51.85 4.26 5.82
CA MET A 1 51.15 3.34 4.89
C MET A 1 49.66 3.39 5.25
N SER A 2 48.77 4.11 4.54
CA SER A 2 48.05 3.71 3.30
C SER A 2 47.32 2.38 3.50
N LYS A 3 46.03 2.15 3.27
CA LYS A 3 44.88 2.83 2.62
C LYS A 3 43.63 2.01 3.03
N ASN A 4 42.42 2.55 2.83
CA ASN A 4 41.23 1.87 2.26
C ASN A 4 39.93 2.53 2.76
N SER A 5 39.54 3.64 2.12
CA SER A 5 38.16 4.10 2.15
C SER A 5 37.47 3.50 0.93
N ILE A 6 36.57 2.55 1.15
CA ILE A 6 35.69 2.00 0.12
C ILE A 6 34.73 3.12 -0.33
N LYS A 7 34.68 3.36 -1.62
CA LYS A 7 33.69 4.22 -2.29
C LYS A 7 32.67 3.28 -2.95
N PRO A 8 31.34 3.47 -2.79
CA PRO A 8 30.40 2.73 -3.59
C PRO A 8 30.37 3.28 -5.03
N GLU A 9 30.18 2.33 -5.91
CA GLU A 9 30.10 2.34 -7.36
C GLU A 9 29.21 3.47 -7.94
N PRO A 10 29.61 4.14 -9.03
CA PRO A 10 28.69 4.93 -9.83
C PRO A 10 27.94 3.98 -10.79
N THR A 11 26.67 3.70 -10.49
CA THR A 11 25.76 3.03 -11.41
C THR A 11 25.74 3.79 -12.74
N GLU A 12 26.11 3.10 -13.80
CA GLU A 12 26.00 3.58 -15.17
C GLU A 12 24.55 3.94 -15.49
N LEU A 13 24.31 5.22 -15.77
CA LEU A 13 23.24 5.66 -16.66
C LEU A 13 23.92 6.44 -17.79
N GLY A 14 24.65 5.68 -18.59
CA GLY A 14 25.22 6.15 -19.85
C GLY A 14 24.12 6.27 -20.89
N LEU A 15 23.70 7.50 -21.19
CA LEU A 15 23.47 7.94 -22.57
C LEU A 15 23.36 9.48 -22.67
N PHE A 16 24.35 10.22 -22.19
CA PHE A 16 24.53 11.58 -22.70
C PHE A 16 25.29 11.49 -24.02
N VAL A 17 24.52 11.50 -25.11
CA VAL A 17 25.00 11.61 -26.49
C VAL A 17 25.88 12.85 -26.57
N ASN A 18 27.16 12.63 -26.87
CA ASN A 18 28.15 13.68 -27.11
C ASN A 18 27.65 14.60 -28.24
N PHE A 19 27.28 15.84 -27.93
CA PHE A 19 27.18 16.86 -28.95
C PHE A 19 28.59 17.24 -29.36
N ASP A 20 28.89 17.02 -30.64
CA ASP A 20 30.19 17.28 -31.23
C ASP A 20 30.59 18.73 -30.99
N THR A 21 31.79 18.94 -30.46
CA THR A 21 32.27 20.26 -30.04
C THR A 21 32.46 21.15 -31.27
N PRO A 22 31.73 22.26 -31.42
CA PRO A 22 31.99 23.19 -32.51
C PRO A 22 33.35 23.84 -32.24
N LYS A 23 34.33 23.60 -33.12
CA LYS A 23 35.66 24.22 -33.09
C LYS A 23 35.55 25.73 -33.24
N PHE A 24 35.38 26.45 -32.14
CA PHE A 24 35.65 27.88 -32.09
C PHE A 24 37.01 28.09 -31.44
N THR A 25 37.98 28.41 -32.30
CA THR A 25 39.35 28.75 -31.99
C THR A 25 39.41 29.72 -30.81
N THR A 26 40.13 29.33 -29.75
CA THR A 26 40.37 30.14 -28.56
C THR A 26 40.95 31.50 -28.95
N LYS A 27 40.13 32.55 -28.85
CA LYS A 27 40.60 33.94 -28.72
C LYS A 27 40.46 34.27 -27.24
N THR A 28 41.60 34.39 -26.56
CA THR A 28 41.70 34.74 -25.14
C THR A 28 40.78 35.93 -24.82
N PRO A 29 39.73 35.78 -23.99
CA PRO A 29 38.99 36.92 -23.50
C PRO A 29 39.78 37.49 -22.32
N VAL A 30 40.53 38.54 -22.60
CA VAL A 30 41.07 39.41 -21.55
C VAL A 30 39.93 40.32 -21.07
N ALA A 31 39.75 40.31 -19.75
CA ALA A 31 39.00 41.28 -18.93
C ALA A 31 37.47 41.31 -19.10
N THR A 32 36.75 40.46 -18.35
CA THR A 32 35.36 40.75 -17.94
C THR A 32 35.08 40.14 -16.56
N ALA A 33 35.67 40.71 -15.50
CA ALA A 33 35.45 40.29 -14.12
C ALA A 33 34.40 41.15 -13.36
N VAL A 34 33.73 42.08 -14.05
CA VAL A 34 32.80 43.04 -13.41
C VAL A 34 31.32 42.71 -13.69
N GLU A 35 30.95 42.14 -14.85
CA GLU A 35 29.54 41.88 -15.19
C GLU A 35 28.96 40.56 -14.62
N GLN A 36 29.80 39.59 -14.22
CA GLN A 36 29.30 38.32 -13.67
C GLN A 36 28.78 38.41 -12.23
N LEU A 37 29.16 39.44 -11.48
CA LEU A 37 28.79 39.60 -10.08
C LEU A 37 27.30 39.97 -9.90
N GLU A 38 26.70 40.61 -10.91
CA GLU A 38 25.31 41.11 -10.88
C GLU A 38 24.29 40.04 -11.30
N LYS A 39 24.65 39.13 -12.22
CA LYS A 39 23.77 38.03 -12.65
C LYS A 39 23.42 37.04 -11.54
N GLY A 40 24.31 36.85 -10.56
CA GLY A 40 24.04 36.03 -9.38
C GLY A 40 22.95 36.63 -8.49
N ASP A 41 22.86 37.96 -8.44
CA ASP A 41 21.85 38.71 -7.70
C ASP A 41 20.49 38.69 -8.42
N GLU A 42 20.47 38.78 -9.76
CA GLU A 42 19.24 38.62 -10.55
C GLU A 42 18.61 37.22 -10.41
N ILE A 43 19.43 36.16 -10.36
CA ILE A 43 18.93 34.79 -10.14
C ILE A 43 18.34 34.66 -8.74
N GLY A 44 18.99 35.22 -7.72
CA GLY A 44 18.45 35.26 -6.36
C GLY A 44 17.12 36.01 -6.30
N LYS A 45 17.02 37.16 -6.98
CA LYS A 45 15.79 37.96 -7.10
C LYS A 45 14.67 37.21 -7.80
N PHE A 46 14.93 36.54 -8.92
CA PHE A 46 13.93 35.72 -9.64
C PHE A 46 13.38 34.59 -8.77
N LEU A 47 14.26 33.88 -8.06
CA LEU A 47 13.84 32.83 -7.11
C LEU A 47 12.94 33.40 -6.00
N GLN A 48 13.22 34.62 -5.54
CA GLN A 48 12.43 35.29 -4.51
C GLN A 48 11.10 35.85 -5.04
N SER A 49 11.10 36.51 -6.21
CA SER A 49 9.94 37.22 -6.74
C SER A 49 8.95 36.32 -7.45
N GLU A 50 9.41 35.24 -8.07
CA GLU A 50 8.59 34.41 -8.95
C GLU A 50 8.40 33.00 -8.39
N LEU A 51 9.46 32.35 -7.90
CA LEU A 51 9.37 30.96 -7.46
C LEU A 51 8.74 30.82 -6.06
N GLN A 52 9.15 31.63 -5.07
CA GLN A 52 8.59 31.54 -3.71
C GLN A 52 7.07 31.76 -3.62
N PRO A 53 6.48 32.78 -4.28
CA PRO A 53 5.04 32.99 -4.25
C PRO A 53 4.27 31.84 -4.89
N THR A 54 4.80 31.31 -6.00
CA THR A 54 4.22 30.17 -6.71
C THR A 54 4.20 28.91 -5.82
N LEU A 55 5.27 28.66 -5.05
CA LEU A 55 5.31 27.55 -4.10
C LEU A 55 4.29 27.72 -2.97
N GLN A 56 4.14 28.93 -2.41
CA GLN A 56 3.10 29.17 -1.40
C GLN A 56 1.69 28.99 -1.95
N ASP A 57 1.43 29.39 -3.19
CA ASP A 57 0.13 29.20 -3.81
C ASP A 57 -0.18 27.71 -4.01
N ILE A 58 0.80 26.92 -4.46
CA ILE A 58 0.67 25.47 -4.58
C ILE A 58 0.40 24.83 -3.20
N GLU A 59 1.12 25.23 -2.14
CA GLU A 59 0.86 24.74 -0.78
C GLU A 59 -0.57 25.08 -0.29
N ARG A 60 -1.05 26.29 -0.58
CA ARG A 60 -2.42 26.73 -0.24
C ARG A 60 -3.48 25.98 -1.02
N GLN A 61 -3.20 25.54 -2.25
CA GLN A 61 -4.12 24.74 -3.06
C GLN A 61 -4.12 23.26 -2.65
N LEU A 62 -2.97 22.72 -2.27
CA LEU A 62 -2.83 21.32 -1.85
C LEU A 62 -3.43 21.08 -0.46
N THR A 63 -3.36 22.06 0.45
CA THR A 63 -3.85 21.92 1.83
C THR A 63 -5.37 21.57 1.90
N PRO A 64 -6.27 22.25 1.17
CA PRO A 64 -7.68 21.85 1.07
C PRO A 64 -7.87 20.48 0.39
N GLY A 65 -7.13 20.18 -0.67
CA GLY A 65 -7.24 18.91 -1.40
C GLY A 65 -6.88 17.70 -0.54
N GLN A 66 -5.90 17.86 0.35
CA GLN A 66 -5.47 16.82 1.28
C GLN A 66 -6.48 16.61 2.42
N ALA A 67 -7.13 17.68 2.90
CA ALA A 67 -8.25 17.59 3.83
C ALA A 67 -9.49 16.93 3.21
N VAL A 68 -9.75 17.17 1.92
CA VAL A 68 -10.83 16.51 1.16
C VAL A 68 -10.53 15.03 0.92
N SER A 69 -9.27 14.68 0.58
CA SER A 69 -8.83 13.28 0.50
C SER A 69 -9.05 12.54 1.81
N GLY A 70 -8.62 13.11 2.94
CA GLY A 70 -8.86 12.52 4.26
C GLY A 70 -10.36 12.39 4.61
N ARG A 71 -11.17 13.40 4.29
CA ARG A 71 -12.64 13.33 4.49
C ARG A 71 -13.33 12.31 3.59
N THR A 72 -12.74 11.95 2.45
CA THR A 72 -13.29 10.95 1.52
C THR A 72 -12.84 9.53 1.87
N GLN A 73 -11.70 9.38 2.56
CA GLN A 73 -11.21 8.08 3.06
C GLN A 73 -12.10 7.48 4.15
N THR A 74 -12.62 8.29 5.10
CA THR A 74 -13.47 7.77 6.19
C THR A 74 -14.78 7.14 5.69
N PRO A 75 -15.56 7.76 4.79
CA PRO A 75 -16.72 7.12 4.19
C PRO A 75 -16.39 5.83 3.43
N MET A 76 -15.29 5.79 2.68
CA MET A 76 -14.88 4.56 1.97
C MET A 76 -14.50 3.43 2.93
N ALA A 77 -13.81 3.74 4.03
CA ALA A 77 -13.48 2.78 5.07
C ALA A 77 -14.75 2.20 5.72
N ASN A 78 -15.74 3.06 6.05
CA ASN A 78 -17.01 2.62 6.63
C ASN A 78 -17.81 1.73 5.66
N VAL A 79 -17.80 2.04 4.37
CA VAL A 79 -18.45 1.19 3.35
C VAL A 79 -17.77 -0.17 3.28
N LEU A 80 -16.44 -0.21 3.26
CA LEU A 80 -15.69 -1.47 3.25
C LEU A 80 -15.95 -2.32 4.51
N GLU A 81 -15.98 -1.67 5.68
CA GLU A 81 -16.32 -2.33 6.94
C GLU A 81 -17.74 -2.90 6.90
N ALA A 82 -18.72 -2.12 6.45
CA ALA A 82 -20.11 -2.58 6.33
C ALA A 82 -20.26 -3.75 5.35
N MET A 83 -19.62 -3.69 4.19
CA MET A 83 -19.61 -4.79 3.21
C MET A 83 -18.99 -6.06 3.79
N THR A 84 -17.88 -5.92 4.52
CA THR A 84 -17.22 -7.05 5.18
C THR A 84 -18.10 -7.65 6.26
N GLY A 85 -18.79 -6.83 7.05
CA GLY A 85 -19.75 -7.27 8.06
C GLY A 85 -20.94 -8.02 7.46
N VAL A 86 -21.51 -7.53 6.35
CA VAL A 86 -22.58 -8.23 5.62
C VAL A 86 -22.10 -9.59 5.12
N GLN A 87 -20.92 -9.65 4.50
CA GLN A 87 -20.36 -10.90 3.99
C GLN A 87 -20.10 -11.91 5.13
N ALA A 88 -19.57 -11.45 6.26
CA ALA A 88 -19.38 -12.30 7.44
C ALA A 88 -20.72 -12.84 7.96
N SER A 89 -21.75 -11.98 8.07
CA SER A 89 -23.08 -12.40 8.53
C SER A 89 -23.76 -13.39 7.58
N GLU A 90 -23.52 -13.27 6.27
CA GLU A 90 -24.02 -14.21 5.28
C GLU A 90 -23.34 -15.58 5.43
N ILE A 91 -22.01 -15.59 5.62
CA ILE A 91 -21.26 -16.84 5.86
C ILE A 91 -21.75 -17.53 7.14
N ASP A 92 -21.91 -16.78 8.23
CA ASP A 92 -22.40 -17.32 9.51
C ASP A 92 -23.83 -17.88 9.37
N PHE A 93 -24.69 -17.21 8.62
CA PHE A 93 -26.05 -17.68 8.32
C PHE A 93 -26.02 -19.03 7.60
N TRP A 94 -25.26 -19.14 6.51
CA TRP A 94 -25.16 -20.39 5.75
C TRP A 94 -24.51 -21.51 6.58
N ALA A 95 -23.46 -21.20 7.34
CA ALA A 95 -22.80 -22.16 8.22
C ALA A 95 -23.77 -22.72 9.28
N THR A 96 -24.58 -21.85 9.89
CA THR A 96 -25.60 -22.24 10.88
C THR A 96 -26.66 -23.13 10.24
N ASN A 97 -27.15 -22.78 9.05
CA ASN A 97 -28.18 -23.56 8.36
C ASN A 97 -27.67 -24.95 7.96
N ILE A 98 -26.44 -25.04 7.45
CA ILE A 98 -25.79 -26.33 7.12
C ILE A 98 -25.66 -27.19 8.38
N LEU A 99 -25.22 -26.60 9.50
CA LEU A 99 -25.06 -27.32 10.76
C LEU A 99 -26.40 -27.86 11.29
N ASP A 100 -27.46 -27.04 11.24
CA ASP A 100 -28.80 -27.46 11.65
C ASP A 100 -29.35 -28.60 10.78
N GLU A 101 -29.16 -28.51 9.47
CA GLU A 101 -29.56 -29.57 8.54
C GLU A 101 -28.83 -30.89 8.82
N GLN A 102 -27.51 -30.84 9.03
CA GLN A 102 -26.70 -32.01 9.39
C GLN A 102 -27.14 -32.61 10.73
N ASN A 103 -27.44 -31.79 11.73
CA ASN A 103 -27.95 -32.25 13.03
C ASN A 103 -29.33 -32.90 12.89
N GLY A 104 -30.23 -32.28 12.12
CA GLY A 104 -31.54 -32.83 11.81
C GLY A 104 -31.44 -34.18 11.10
N GLU A 105 -30.54 -34.30 10.13
CA GLU A 105 -30.27 -35.53 9.40
C GLU A 105 -29.65 -36.62 10.28
N ALA A 106 -28.68 -36.27 11.13
CA ALA A 106 -28.09 -37.19 12.11
C ALA A 106 -29.15 -37.73 13.06
N ARG A 107 -30.03 -36.86 13.57
CA ARG A 107 -31.14 -37.23 14.46
C ARG A 107 -32.16 -38.13 13.75
N ARG A 108 -32.51 -37.85 12.49
CA ARG A 108 -33.38 -38.73 11.69
C ARG A 108 -32.78 -40.13 11.56
N ARG A 109 -31.48 -40.22 11.25
CA ARG A 109 -30.76 -41.50 11.16
C ARG A 109 -30.71 -42.26 12.48
N GLU A 110 -30.48 -41.57 13.60
CA GLU A 110 -30.48 -42.18 14.93
C GLU A 110 -31.85 -42.75 15.32
N ILE A 111 -32.94 -42.03 15.01
CA ILE A 111 -34.30 -42.51 15.29
C ILE A 111 -34.68 -43.68 14.38
N GLN A 112 -34.28 -43.63 13.10
CA GLN A 112 -34.59 -44.69 12.12
C GLN A 112 -33.76 -45.96 12.35
N CYS A 113 -32.55 -45.83 12.87
CA CYS A 113 -31.72 -46.92 13.34
C CYS A 113 -31.57 -46.81 14.87
N PRO A 114 -32.60 -47.21 15.66
CA PRO A 114 -32.40 -47.38 17.09
C PRO A 114 -31.18 -48.28 17.24
N SER A 115 -30.14 -47.76 17.89
CA SER A 115 -28.89 -48.49 18.09
C SER A 115 -29.23 -49.93 18.50
N LEU A 116 -28.87 -50.91 17.67
CA LEU A 116 -28.80 -52.31 18.06
C LEU A 116 -27.61 -52.44 19.00
N LEU A 117 -27.68 -51.80 20.18
CA LEU A 117 -26.89 -52.26 21.30
C LEU A 117 -27.32 -53.72 21.47
N PRO A 118 -26.40 -54.69 21.36
CA PRO A 118 -26.73 -56.06 21.68
C PRO A 118 -27.20 -56.03 23.12
N ILE A 119 -28.51 -56.18 23.33
CA ILE A 119 -29.03 -56.51 24.65
C ILE A 119 -28.43 -57.88 24.90
N THR A 120 -27.32 -57.93 25.63
CA THR A 120 -26.77 -59.17 26.13
C THR A 120 -27.78 -59.66 27.16
N SER A 121 -28.81 -60.37 26.72
CA SER A 121 -29.63 -61.19 27.60
C SER A 121 -28.71 -62.27 28.12
N VAL A 122 -28.06 -62.00 29.25
CA VAL A 122 -27.33 -62.98 30.04
C VAL A 122 -28.35 -64.06 30.40
N PRO A 123 -28.17 -65.32 29.96
CA PRO A 123 -29.06 -66.38 30.37
C PRO A 123 -28.89 -66.57 31.88
N VAL A 124 -29.96 -66.33 32.63
CA VAL A 124 -30.05 -66.76 34.04
C VAL A 124 -30.05 -68.29 34.02
N PRO A 125 -29.08 -68.97 34.66
CA PRO A 125 -29.09 -70.41 34.74
C PRO A 125 -30.27 -70.85 35.62
N ASP A 126 -31.11 -71.73 35.08
CA ASP A 126 -32.19 -72.38 35.81
C ASP A 126 -31.56 -73.48 36.69
N GLU A 127 -31.62 -73.31 38.01
CA GLU A 127 -31.18 -74.33 38.95
C GLU A 127 -32.29 -75.39 39.11
N VAL A 128 -31.96 -76.64 38.77
CA VAL A 128 -32.78 -77.85 38.97
C VAL A 128 -32.52 -78.51 40.31
#